data_AF-A0A072TVZ5-F1
#
_entry.id   AF-A0A072TVZ5-F1
#
_cell.length_a   1.000
_cell.length_b   1.000
_cell.length_c   1.000
_cell.angle_alpha   90.00
_cell.angle_beta   90.00
_cell.angle_gamma   90.00
#
_symmetry.space_group_name_H-M   'P 1'
#
loop_
_entity.id
_entity.type
_entity.pdbx_description
1 polymer ?
#
loop_
_entity_poly.entity_id
_entity_poly.type
_entity_poly.pdbx_seq_one_letter_code
_entity_poly.pdbx_strand_id
1 'polypeptide(L)'
;MPQSEVIILTDPVSDLSVHRNRVSLYPIQGEYSRDKLMLQRIRSCITFLETRLHKLSQNPMDIIHYIFTDSDIAVVDDLGQIFCDHPNFHMALTFRNNKAQPLNSGFIAVKGTPDGILRGGAMLALVQASAPTNF
;
A
#
# COMPACT_ATOMS: atom_id res chain seq x y z
N MET A 1 -12.63 -17.14 -5.03
CA MET A 1 -11.17 -16.88 -4.92
C MET A 1 -10.93 -15.42 -5.25
N PRO A 2 -10.00 -14.72 -4.57
CA PRO A 2 -9.66 -13.35 -4.91
C PRO A 2 -9.24 -13.28 -6.38
N GLN A 3 -9.85 -12.36 -7.13
CA GLN A 3 -9.46 -12.09 -8.52
C GLN A 3 -8.15 -11.30 -8.59
N SER A 4 -7.78 -10.61 -7.50
CA SER A 4 -6.63 -9.74 -7.37
C SER A 4 -5.29 -10.48 -7.41
N GLU A 5 -4.27 -9.79 -7.91
CA GLU A 5 -2.87 -10.17 -7.72
C GLU A 5 -2.38 -9.67 -6.36
N VAL A 6 -1.73 -10.56 -5.61
CA VAL A 6 -1.15 -10.26 -4.30
C VAL A 6 0.36 -10.10 -4.45
N ILE A 7 0.87 -8.99 -3.93
CA ILE A 7 2.29 -8.68 -3.91
C ILE A 7 2.73 -8.63 -2.45
N ILE A 8 3.67 -9.50 -2.09
CA ILE A 8 4.28 -9.53 -0.75
C ILE A 8 5.66 -8.88 -0.85
N LEU A 9 5.86 -7.81 -0.09
CA LEU A 9 7.16 -7.17 0.06
C LEU A 9 7.83 -7.70 1.32
N THR A 10 9.06 -8.21 1.22
CA THR A 10 9.75 -8.83 2.34
C THR A 10 11.19 -8.32 2.50
N ASP A 11 11.73 -8.49 3.69
CA ASP A 11 13.16 -8.38 3.96
C ASP A 11 13.91 -9.47 3.15
N PRO A 12 14.98 -9.13 2.40
CA PRO A 12 15.87 -10.08 1.73
C PRO A 12 16.43 -11.19 2.61
N VAL A 13 16.56 -10.98 3.93
CA VAL A 13 17.03 -12.03 4.85
C VAL A 13 15.90 -12.88 5.44
N SER A 14 14.64 -12.60 5.09
CA SER A 14 13.49 -13.37 5.56
C SER A 14 13.43 -14.74 4.89
N ASP A 15 13.17 -15.79 5.68
CA ASP A 15 12.94 -17.17 5.20
C ASP A 15 11.47 -17.40 4.74
N LEU A 16 10.79 -16.35 4.27
CA LEU A 16 9.41 -16.45 3.84
C LEU A 16 9.34 -17.08 2.44
N SER A 17 8.79 -18.30 2.36
CA SER A 17 8.47 -18.96 1.09
C SER A 17 6.96 -19.08 0.91
N VAL A 18 6.45 -18.58 -0.22
CA VAL A 18 5.02 -18.66 -0.57
C VAL A 18 4.90 -19.11 -2.04
N HIS A 19 4.28 -20.27 -2.24
CA HIS A 19 4.01 -20.82 -3.56
C HIS A 19 2.50 -20.91 -3.76
N ARG A 20 1.89 -19.83 -4.26
CA ARG A 20 0.44 -19.75 -4.53
C ARG A 20 0.18 -18.98 -5.82
N ASN A 21 -0.87 -19.37 -6.55
CA ASN A 21 -1.29 -18.67 -7.76
C ASN A 21 -1.63 -17.21 -7.45
N ARG A 22 -1.22 -16.30 -8.35
CA ARG A 22 -1.43 -14.84 -8.25
C ARG A 22 -0.82 -14.21 -7.00
N VAL A 23 0.15 -14.87 -6.37
CA VAL A 23 0.95 -14.30 -5.28
C VAL A 23 2.39 -14.21 -5.75
N SER A 24 2.93 -12.99 -5.73
CA SER A 24 4.32 -12.71 -6.04
C SER A 24 5.02 -12.17 -4.80
N LEU A 25 6.18 -12.74 -4.49
CA LEU A 25 7.02 -12.33 -3.36
C LEU A 25 8.23 -11.55 -3.89
N TYR A 26 8.43 -10.34 -3.38
CA TYR A 26 9.53 -9.45 -3.76
C TYR A 26 10.35 -9.10 -2.51
N PRO A 27 11.57 -9.61 -2.41
CA PRO A 27 12.52 -9.14 -1.42
C PRO A 27 12.99 -7.73 -1.83
N ILE A 28 12.84 -6.74 -0.95
CA ILE A 28 13.20 -5.35 -1.24
C ILE A 28 14.24 -4.84 -0.25
N GLN A 29 15.22 -4.09 -0.72
CA GLN A 29 16.22 -3.49 0.16
C GLN A 29 15.58 -2.43 1.07
N GLY A 30 16.08 -2.31 2.29
CA GLY A 30 15.60 -1.30 3.23
C GLY A 30 16.10 -1.48 4.65
N GLU A 31 15.55 -0.70 5.56
CA GLU A 31 15.88 -0.75 6.98
C GLU A 31 14.74 -1.41 7.75
N TYR A 32 15.01 -2.63 8.23
CA TYR A 32 14.02 -3.49 8.87
C TYR A 32 14.16 -3.53 10.40
N SER A 33 14.95 -2.62 10.97
CA SER A 33 14.98 -2.44 12.43
C SER A 33 13.57 -2.07 12.92
N ARG A 34 13.25 -2.52 14.13
CA ARG A 34 11.88 -2.46 14.68
C ARG A 34 11.30 -1.04 14.67
N ASP A 35 12.13 -0.04 14.94
CA ASP A 35 11.81 1.38 14.98
C ASP A 35 11.63 2.01 13.58
N LYS A 36 12.20 1.41 12.53
CA LYS A 36 12.13 1.91 11.15
C LYS A 36 11.11 1.20 10.26
N LEU A 37 10.52 0.09 10.72
CA LEU A 37 9.57 -0.70 9.92
C LEU A 37 8.39 0.13 9.37
N MET A 38 7.83 1.06 10.16
CA MET A 38 6.73 1.92 9.68
C MET A 38 7.18 2.79 8.51
N LEU A 39 8.36 3.42 8.65
CA LEU A 39 8.94 4.28 7.63
C LEU A 39 9.28 3.48 6.36
N GLN A 40 9.85 2.29 6.53
CA GLN A 40 10.14 1.36 5.43
C GLN A 40 8.88 0.96 4.67
N ARG A 41 7.76 0.69 5.37
CA ARG A 41 6.47 0.38 4.74
C ARG A 41 5.96 1.55 3.90
N ILE A 42 5.95 2.77 4.48
CA ILE A 42 5.48 3.97 3.77
C ILE A 42 6.34 4.24 2.53
N ARG A 43 7.67 4.16 2.66
CA ARG A 43 8.60 4.29 1.53
C ARG A 43 8.30 3.29 0.43
N SER A 44 8.07 2.03 0.80
CA SER A 44 7.75 0.96 -0.15
C SER A 44 6.44 1.23 -0.90
N CYS A 45 5.41 1.74 -0.21
CA CYS A 45 4.14 2.12 -0.82
C CYS A 45 4.33 3.28 -1.81
N ILE A 46 5.10 4.31 -1.45
CA ILE A 46 5.39 5.46 -2.32
C ILE A 46 6.11 5.00 -3.59
N THR A 47 7.22 4.27 -3.44
CA THR A 47 7.99 3.77 -4.60
C THR A 47 7.16 2.85 -5.49
N PHE A 48 6.28 2.03 -4.91
CA PHE A 48 5.34 1.21 -5.67
C PHE A 48 4.38 2.08 -6.49
N LEU A 49 3.75 3.08 -5.86
CA LEU A 49 2.83 3.99 -6.53
C LEU A 49 3.52 4.78 -7.65
N GLU A 50 4.73 5.29 -7.43
CA GLU A 50 5.52 5.99 -8.46
C GLU A 50 5.83 5.07 -9.65
N THR A 51 6.22 3.83 -9.38
CA THR A 51 6.48 2.82 -10.42
C THR A 51 5.21 2.53 -11.23
N ARG A 52 4.06 2.45 -10.56
CA ARG A 52 2.77 2.23 -11.23
C ARG A 52 2.31 3.44 -12.02
N LEU A 53 2.54 4.67 -11.54
CA LEU A 53 2.25 5.90 -12.28
C LEU A 53 3.05 5.95 -13.59
N HIS A 54 4.34 5.61 -13.55
CA HIS A 54 5.17 5.56 -14.75
C HIS A 54 4.71 4.48 -15.74
N LYS A 55 4.21 3.33 -15.26
CA LYS A 55 3.62 2.32 -16.15
C LYS A 55 2.29 2.79 -16.76
N LEU A 56 1.46 3.46 -15.97
CA LEU A 56 0.18 3.99 -16.43
C LEU A 56 0.36 5.09 -17.49
N SER A 57 1.42 5.92 -17.40
CA SER A 57 1.71 6.91 -18.44
C SER A 57 2.11 6.27 -19.78
N GLN A 58 2.64 5.04 -19.75
CA GLN A 58 2.95 4.25 -20.94
C GLN A 58 1.72 3.50 -21.50
N ASN A 59 0.78 3.09 -20.63
CA ASN A 59 -0.46 2.42 -21.02
C ASN A 59 -1.67 2.95 -20.21
N PRO A 60 -2.31 4.04 -20.66
CA PRO A 60 -3.36 4.72 -19.89
C PRO A 60 -4.66 3.93 -19.67
N MET A 61 -4.88 2.84 -20.42
CA MET A 61 -6.11 2.05 -20.36
C MET A 61 -6.09 0.96 -19.27
N ASP A 62 -4.94 0.68 -18.68
CA ASP A 62 -4.76 -0.38 -17.68
C ASP A 62 -4.92 0.15 -16.26
N ILE A 63 -6.15 0.54 -15.91
CA ILE A 63 -6.47 1.08 -14.58
C ILE A 63 -6.58 -0.07 -13.58
N ILE A 64 -5.57 -0.18 -12.72
CA ILE A 64 -5.52 -1.16 -11.62
C ILE A 64 -5.62 -0.43 -10.29
N HIS A 65 -6.59 -0.80 -9.46
CA HIS A 65 -6.73 -0.27 -8.11
C HIS A 65 -5.82 -1.02 -7.12
N TYR A 66 -5.37 -0.32 -6.07
CA TYR A 66 -4.39 -0.87 -5.12
C TYR A 66 -4.95 -0.87 -3.70
N ILE A 67 -4.70 -1.96 -2.98
CA ILE A 67 -4.95 -2.06 -1.54
C ILE A 67 -3.62 -2.44 -0.89
N PHE A 68 -3.10 -1.57 -0.04
CA PHE A 68 -1.99 -1.87 0.85
C PHE A 68 -2.55 -2.33 2.19
N THR A 69 -2.02 -3.44 2.68
CA THR A 69 -2.45 -4.05 3.94
C THR A 69 -1.25 -4.50 4.75
N ASP A 70 -1.37 -4.39 6.08
CA ASP A 70 -0.45 -5.09 6.97
C ASP A 70 -0.63 -6.61 6.84
N SER A 71 0.40 -7.38 7.18
CA SER A 71 0.42 -8.84 7.05
C SER A 71 -0.42 -9.57 8.11
N ASP A 72 -0.90 -8.86 9.13
CA ASP A 72 -1.73 -9.38 10.22
C ASP A 72 -3.24 -9.16 9.99
N ILE A 73 -3.64 -8.74 8.78
CA ILE A 73 -5.04 -8.55 8.40
C ILE A 73 -5.56 -9.76 7.63
N ALA A 74 -6.76 -10.21 8.01
CA ALA A 74 -7.54 -11.18 7.27
C ALA A 74 -8.63 -10.48 6.46
N VAL A 75 -8.64 -10.70 5.14
CA VAL A 75 -9.70 -10.24 4.24
C VAL A 75 -10.82 -11.28 4.23
N VAL A 76 -12.01 -10.89 4.71
CA VAL A 76 -13.16 -11.80 4.88
C VAL A 76 -14.24 -11.66 3.79
N ASP A 77 -14.19 -10.59 3.00
CA ASP A 77 -15.14 -10.31 1.91
C ASP A 77 -14.46 -9.53 0.75
N ASP A 78 -15.18 -9.28 -0.33
CA ASP A 78 -14.68 -8.59 -1.52
C ASP A 78 -14.46 -7.09 -1.30
N LEU A 79 -13.21 -6.74 -1.01
CA LEU A 79 -12.77 -5.35 -0.87
C LEU A 79 -12.81 -4.55 -2.18
N GLY A 80 -12.92 -5.20 -3.34
CA GLY A 80 -13.00 -4.53 -4.64
C GLY A 80 -14.23 -3.63 -4.76
N GLN A 81 -15.31 -3.96 -4.04
CA GLN A 81 -16.56 -3.19 -4.03
C GLN A 81 -16.37 -1.73 -3.63
N ILE A 82 -15.37 -1.41 -2.79
CA ILE A 82 -15.10 -0.02 -2.40
C ILE A 82 -14.90 0.89 -3.61
N PHE A 83 -14.23 0.40 -4.67
CA PHE A 83 -13.94 1.17 -5.88
C PHE A 83 -15.17 1.34 -6.78
N CYS A 84 -16.16 0.45 -6.65
CA CYS A 84 -17.43 0.50 -7.37
C CYS A 84 -18.47 1.35 -6.64
N ASP A 85 -18.65 1.11 -5.34
CA ASP A 85 -19.69 1.73 -4.52
C ASP A 85 -19.36 3.18 -4.16
N HIS A 86 -18.07 3.51 -4.13
CA HIS A 86 -17.58 4.85 -3.87
C HIS A 86 -16.70 5.31 -5.05
N PRO A 87 -17.27 5.71 -6.20
CA PRO A 87 -16.44 6.08 -7.35
C PRO A 87 -15.66 7.39 -7.14
N ASN A 88 -16.09 8.22 -6.19
CA ASN A 88 -15.60 9.59 -5.99
C ASN A 88 -14.58 9.72 -4.84
N PHE A 89 -13.62 8.80 -4.76
CA PHE A 89 -12.43 8.96 -3.91
C PHE A 89 -11.15 8.73 -4.69
N HIS A 90 -10.05 9.30 -4.18
CA HIS A 90 -8.70 9.06 -4.67
C HIS A 90 -7.95 8.06 -3.79
N MET A 91 -8.14 8.18 -2.47
CA MET A 91 -7.57 7.31 -1.45
C MET A 91 -8.60 7.08 -0.34
N ALA A 92 -8.62 5.89 0.25
CA ALA A 92 -9.36 5.56 1.46
C ALA A 92 -8.41 5.00 2.52
N LEU A 93 -8.68 5.33 3.78
CA LEU A 93 -7.83 5.05 4.95
C LEU A 93 -8.72 4.60 6.10
N THR A 94 -8.16 3.87 7.05
CA THR A 94 -8.84 3.58 8.32
C THR A 94 -8.27 4.45 9.45
N PHE A 95 -9.09 4.71 10.47
CA PHE A 95 -8.67 5.44 11.66
C PHE A 95 -8.39 4.50 12.83
N ARG A 96 -7.40 4.84 13.63
CA ARG A 96 -7.10 4.18 14.91
C ARG A 96 -7.92 4.82 16.02
N ASN A 97 -8.25 4.03 17.03
CA ASN A 97 -8.76 4.53 18.30
C ASN A 97 -7.61 5.09 19.18
N ASN A 98 -6.77 5.96 18.60
CA ASN A 98 -5.71 6.69 19.28
C ASN A 98 -5.71 8.12 18.75
N LYS A 99 -6.11 9.08 19.59
CA LYS A 99 -6.23 10.49 19.18
C LYS A 99 -4.89 11.15 18.83
N ALA A 100 -3.78 10.66 19.38
CA ALA A 100 -2.45 11.19 19.08
C ALA A 100 -1.92 10.72 17.71
N GLN A 101 -2.37 9.56 17.24
CA GLN A 101 -2.00 8.97 15.95
C GLN A 101 -3.24 8.35 15.30
N PRO A 102 -4.15 9.20 14.77
CA PRO A 102 -5.47 8.74 14.35
C PRO A 102 -5.45 7.95 13.05
N LEU A 103 -4.40 8.02 12.24
CA LEU A 103 -4.33 7.30 10.97
C LEU A 103 -3.83 5.86 11.16
N ASN A 104 -4.49 4.91 10.49
CA ASN A 104 -4.04 3.53 10.42
C ASN A 104 -3.42 3.24 9.04
N SER A 105 -2.12 2.99 9.02
CA SER A 105 -1.41 2.55 7.81
C SER A 105 -1.67 1.08 7.46
N GLY A 106 -2.33 0.32 8.34
CA GLY A 106 -2.59 -1.10 8.13
C GLY A 106 -3.60 -1.38 7.03
N PHE A 107 -4.39 -0.39 6.61
CA PHE A 107 -5.25 -0.51 5.43
C PHE A 107 -5.29 0.80 4.67
N ILE A 108 -4.90 0.76 3.40
CA ILE A 108 -4.93 1.90 2.49
C ILE A 108 -5.42 1.44 1.13
N ALA A 109 -6.51 2.02 0.64
CA ALA A 109 -6.97 1.81 -0.74
C ALA A 109 -6.64 3.04 -1.60
N VAL A 110 -6.06 2.83 -2.78
CA VAL A 110 -5.70 3.89 -3.73
C VAL A 110 -6.33 3.59 -5.09
N LYS A 111 -7.00 4.59 -5.65
CA LYS A 111 -7.58 4.47 -6.98
C LYS A 111 -6.47 4.52 -8.04
N GLY A 112 -6.46 3.56 -8.96
CA GLY A 112 -5.46 3.43 -10.03
C GLY A 112 -5.42 4.54 -11.07
N THR A 113 -6.31 5.52 -11.00
CA THR A 113 -6.28 6.71 -11.86
C THR A 113 -5.02 7.55 -11.61
N PRO A 114 -4.51 8.32 -12.59
CA PRO A 114 -3.34 9.18 -12.39
C PRO A 114 -3.45 10.08 -11.14
N ASP A 115 -4.59 10.76 -10.97
CA ASP A 115 -4.87 11.60 -9.80
C ASP A 115 -4.90 10.81 -8.49
N GLY A 116 -5.46 9.60 -8.52
CA GLY A 116 -5.52 8.71 -7.36
C GLY A 116 -4.12 8.32 -6.87
N ILE A 117 -3.26 7.90 -7.81
CA ILE A 117 -1.87 7.53 -7.51
C ILE A 117 -1.07 8.75 -7.03
N LEU A 118 -1.18 9.90 -7.71
CA LEU A 118 -0.48 11.14 -7.33
C LEU A 118 -0.88 11.62 -5.94
N ARG A 119 -2.19 11.69 -5.66
CA ARG A 119 -2.70 12.14 -4.34
C ARG A 119 -2.40 11.13 -3.24
N GLY A 120 -2.50 9.84 -3.53
CA GLY A 120 -2.11 8.77 -2.59
C GLY A 120 -0.64 8.85 -2.22
N GLY A 121 0.25 8.99 -3.21
CA GLY A 121 1.69 9.18 -3.00
C GLY A 121 2.00 10.45 -2.19
N ALA A 122 1.38 11.58 -2.53
CA ALA A 122 1.57 12.84 -1.80
C ALA A 122 1.12 12.75 -0.33
N MET A 123 -0.01 12.08 -0.06
CA MET A 123 -0.49 11.85 1.31
C MET A 123 0.49 11.00 2.12
N LEU A 124 0.99 9.91 1.52
CA LEU A 124 1.99 9.05 2.15
C LEU A 124 3.31 9.79 2.43
N ALA A 125 3.77 10.63 1.50
CA ALA A 125 4.95 11.46 1.68
C ALA A 125 4.78 12.48 2.83
N LEU A 126 3.58 13.07 2.97
CA LEU A 126 3.26 13.97 4.08
C LEU A 126 3.28 13.23 5.43
N VAL A 127 2.73 12.01 5.49
CA VAL A 127 2.81 11.16 6.69
C VAL A 127 4.27 10.82 7.03
N GLN A 128 5.06 10.45 6.02
CA GLN A 128 6.49 10.19 6.19
C GLN A 128 7.26 11.40 6.73
N ALA A 129 7.03 12.60 6.19
CA ALA A 129 7.67 13.83 6.63
C ALA A 129 7.25 14.26 8.05
N SER A 130 6.05 13.85 8.48
CA SER A 130 5.51 14.15 9.81
C SER A 130 5.89 13.11 10.87
N ALA A 131 6.58 12.03 10.48
CA ALA A 131 7.01 10.99 11.41
C ALA A 131 8.11 11.55 12.35
N PRO A 132 7.99 11.39 13.68
CA PRO A 132 9.04 11.77 14.61
C PRO A 132 10.37 11.12 14.21
N THR A 133 11.44 11.91 14.13
CA THR A 133 12.80 11.43 13.81
C THR A 133 13.38 10.49 14.86
N ASN A 134 12.77 10.40 16.04
CA ASN A 134 13.18 9.56 17.15
C ASN A 134 12.08 8.56 17.51
N PHE A 135 12.18 7.35 16.95
CA PHE A 135 11.65 6.12 17.54
C PHE A 135 12.83 5.22 17.89
#